data_AF-A0A286U1H1-F1
#
_entry.id   AF-A0A286U1H1-F1
#
_cell.length_a   1.000
_cell.length_b   1.000
_cell.length_c   1.000
_cell.angle_alpha   90.00
_cell.angle_beta   90.00
_cell.angle_gamma   90.00
#
_symmetry.space_group_name_H-M   'P 1'
#
loop_
_entity.id
_entity.type
_entity.pdbx_description
1 polymer ?
#
loop_
_entity_poly.entity_id
_entity_poly.type
_entity_poly.pdbx_seq_one_letter_code
_entity_poly.pdbx_strand_id
1 'polypeptide(L)'
;MNKIYPTFFCLLAITLISLVLLSSGCINQPERVVVLDKKLNTLSKSVDDIEPEINVLRDKLDTQQSGIGTILNTQSTIKSHLEEGLAETEKMIDEIKKNLVLIDEDKEIMKAQLDAVGPQIQELIAQIEDLRTQLEGLGGQLQKLESVSKPSDTEISRTNELLDSAIKLYRQDKFEDAILKWEEVLAYNPDKLDAEFNIEIAKDRIKQKQIHAELKSLLIQRK
;
A
#
# COMPACT_ATOMS: atom_id res chain seq x y z
N MET A 1 -144.15 -62.64 -35.17
CA MET A 1 -143.02 -62.27 -36.05
C MET A 1 -142.34 -61.04 -35.47
N ASN A 2 -141.07 -61.21 -35.11
CA ASN A 2 -140.21 -60.27 -34.40
C ASN A 2 -140.12 -58.88 -35.05
N LYS A 3 -140.27 -57.82 -34.25
CA LYS A 3 -139.65 -56.51 -34.53
C LYS A 3 -138.85 -56.07 -33.30
N ILE A 4 -137.81 -56.86 -32.98
CA ILE A 4 -136.77 -56.51 -32.00
C ILE A 4 -135.76 -55.60 -32.70
N TYR A 5 -136.12 -54.38 -33.11
CA TYR A 5 -135.17 -53.47 -33.79
C TYR A 5 -135.42 -51.95 -33.61
N PRO A 6 -135.60 -51.41 -32.39
CA PRO A 6 -135.27 -49.99 -32.15
C PRO A 6 -134.15 -49.78 -31.10
N THR A 7 -134.13 -50.57 -30.03
CA THR A 7 -133.18 -50.41 -28.91
C THR A 7 -131.76 -50.88 -29.24
N PHE A 8 -131.62 -51.95 -30.01
CA PHE A 8 -130.30 -52.45 -30.43
C PHE A 8 -129.59 -51.48 -31.39
N PHE A 9 -130.34 -50.85 -32.30
CA PHE A 9 -129.79 -49.81 -33.18
C PHE A 9 -129.41 -48.53 -32.41
N CYS A 10 -130.17 -48.15 -31.38
CA CYS A 10 -129.80 -47.01 -30.52
C CYS A 10 -128.54 -47.30 -29.70
N LEU A 11 -128.42 -48.48 -29.09
CA LEU A 11 -127.24 -48.85 -28.31
C LEU A 11 -125.99 -48.96 -29.19
N LEU A 12 -126.11 -49.53 -30.39
CA LEU A 12 -125.00 -49.63 -31.35
C LEU A 12 -124.60 -48.25 -31.92
N ALA A 13 -125.56 -47.34 -32.09
CA ALA A 13 -125.27 -45.96 -32.47
C ALA A 13 -124.59 -45.18 -31.33
N ILE A 14 -125.01 -45.36 -30.08
CA ILE A 14 -124.39 -44.71 -28.92
C ILE A 14 -122.97 -45.23 -28.71
N THR A 15 -122.71 -46.54 -28.87
CA THR A 15 -121.35 -47.08 -28.76
C THR A 15 -120.46 -46.63 -29.92
N LEU A 16 -120.98 -46.55 -31.15
CA LEU A 16 -120.24 -45.99 -32.28
C LEU A 16 -119.96 -44.49 -32.11
N ILE A 17 -120.91 -43.69 -31.65
CA ILE A 17 -120.71 -42.26 -31.37
C ILE A 17 -119.70 -42.08 -30.23
N SER A 18 -119.76 -42.91 -29.18
CA SER A 18 -118.81 -42.87 -28.07
C SER A 18 -117.41 -43.27 -28.52
N LEU A 19 -117.29 -44.28 -29.40
CA LEU A 19 -116.02 -44.72 -29.97
C LEU A 19 -115.45 -43.68 -30.96
N VAL A 20 -116.31 -43.02 -31.75
CA VAL A 20 -115.94 -41.90 -32.63
C VAL A 20 -115.53 -40.69 -31.81
N LEU A 21 -116.21 -40.37 -30.70
CA LEU A 21 -115.84 -39.26 -29.82
C LEU A 21 -114.57 -39.55 -29.00
N LEU A 22 -114.35 -40.79 -28.54
CA LEU A 22 -113.09 -41.18 -27.90
C LEU A 22 -111.92 -41.21 -28.89
N SER A 23 -112.13 -41.70 -30.11
CA SER A 23 -111.10 -41.67 -31.15
C SER A 23 -110.84 -40.24 -31.62
N SER A 24 -111.87 -39.41 -31.85
CA SER A 24 -111.73 -38.02 -32.30
C SER A 24 -111.16 -37.10 -31.22
N GLY A 25 -111.45 -37.35 -29.95
CA GLY A 25 -110.91 -36.60 -28.81
C GLY A 25 -109.44 -36.91 -28.49
N CYS A 26 -108.94 -38.07 -28.94
CA CYS A 26 -107.54 -38.49 -28.76
C CYS A 26 -106.64 -38.24 -29.98
N ILE A 27 -107.18 -37.79 -31.13
CA ILE A 27 -106.39 -37.63 -32.37
C ILE A 27 -105.65 -36.28 -32.44
N ASN A 28 -106.07 -35.25 -31.70
CA ASN A 28 -105.42 -33.93 -31.73
C ASN A 28 -104.95 -33.52 -30.33
N GLN A 29 -103.63 -33.54 -30.09
CA GLN A 29 -103.05 -32.77 -28.98
C GLN A 29 -103.48 -31.30 -29.15
N PRO A 30 -103.88 -30.60 -28.06
CA PRO A 30 -104.19 -29.18 -28.16
C PRO A 30 -102.98 -28.44 -28.71
N GLU A 31 -103.16 -27.56 -29.70
CA GLU A 31 -102.07 -26.81 -30.37
C GLU A 31 -101.10 -26.14 -29.37
N ARG A 32 -101.61 -25.69 -28.21
CA ARG A 32 -100.83 -25.16 -27.10
C ARG A 32 -99.80 -26.15 -26.54
N VAL A 33 -100.13 -27.44 -26.46
CA VAL A 33 -99.24 -28.52 -26.00
C VAL A 33 -98.09 -28.72 -26.98
N VAL A 34 -98.36 -28.73 -28.28
CA VAL A 34 -97.33 -28.85 -29.33
C VAL A 34 -96.36 -27.65 -29.31
N VAL A 35 -96.87 -26.44 -29.13
CA VAL A 35 -96.05 -25.22 -29.02
C VAL A 35 -95.17 -25.26 -27.76
N LEU A 36 -95.72 -25.72 -26.63
CA LEU A 36 -94.96 -25.89 -25.39
C LEU A 36 -93.86 -26.94 -25.54
N ASP A 37 -94.13 -28.06 -26.19
CA ASP A 37 -93.15 -29.12 -26.43
C ASP A 37 -92.00 -28.64 -27.32
N LYS A 38 -92.31 -27.90 -28.40
CA LYS A 38 -91.29 -27.26 -29.24
C LYS A 38 -90.40 -26.28 -28.45
N LYS A 39 -91.00 -25.47 -27.56
CA LYS A 39 -90.25 -24.55 -26.70
C LYS A 39 -89.39 -25.30 -25.68
N LEU A 40 -89.93 -26.38 -25.09
CA LEU A 40 -89.21 -27.24 -24.15
C LEU A 40 -87.99 -27.88 -24.82
N ASN A 41 -88.15 -28.42 -26.03
CA ASN A 41 -87.07 -29.01 -26.80
C ASN A 41 -86.01 -27.98 -27.20
N THR A 42 -86.42 -26.76 -27.57
CA THR A 42 -85.49 -25.66 -27.88
C THR A 42 -84.70 -25.25 -26.63
N LEU A 43 -85.37 -25.15 -25.49
CA LEU A 43 -84.75 -24.81 -24.22
C LEU A 43 -83.80 -25.91 -23.75
N SER A 44 -84.19 -27.18 -23.85
CA SER A 44 -83.34 -28.34 -23.53
C SER A 44 -82.07 -28.30 -24.35
N LYS A 45 -82.17 -28.10 -25.67
CA LYS A 45 -81.00 -27.97 -26.53
C LYS A 45 -80.09 -26.81 -26.11
N SER A 46 -80.68 -25.66 -25.78
CA SER A 46 -79.90 -24.52 -25.28
C SER A 46 -79.19 -24.82 -23.96
N VAL A 47 -79.80 -25.62 -23.07
CA VAL A 47 -79.18 -26.06 -21.81
C VAL A 47 -78.02 -27.01 -22.10
N ASP A 48 -78.23 -27.97 -23.00
CA ASP A 48 -77.22 -28.94 -23.43
C ASP A 48 -76.02 -28.23 -24.10
N ASP A 49 -76.26 -27.15 -24.85
CA ASP A 49 -75.22 -26.34 -25.50
C ASP A 49 -74.44 -25.46 -24.49
N ILE A 50 -75.07 -25.02 -23.39
CA ILE A 50 -74.43 -24.16 -22.36
C ILE A 50 -73.52 -24.97 -21.41
N GLU A 51 -73.89 -26.21 -21.09
CA GLU A 51 -73.10 -27.06 -20.18
C GLU A 51 -71.61 -27.23 -20.59
N PRO A 52 -71.26 -27.52 -21.86
CA PRO A 52 -69.87 -27.59 -22.27
C PRO A 52 -69.17 -26.23 -22.21
N GLU A 53 -69.86 -25.12 -22.48
CA GLU A 53 -69.28 -23.78 -22.35
C GLU A 53 -68.90 -23.47 -20.89
N ILE A 54 -69.75 -23.84 -19.93
CA ILE A 54 -69.47 -23.70 -18.49
C ILE A 54 -68.23 -24.51 -18.09
N ASN A 55 -68.12 -25.75 -18.58
CA ASN A 55 -66.97 -26.60 -18.28
C ASN A 55 -65.66 -26.02 -18.85
N VAL A 56 -65.68 -25.52 -20.09
CA VAL A 56 -64.52 -24.84 -20.69
C VAL A 56 -64.12 -23.59 -19.90
N LEU A 57 -65.09 -22.81 -19.42
CA LEU A 57 -64.81 -21.64 -18.59
C LEU A 57 -64.23 -22.02 -17.23
N ARG A 58 -64.71 -23.12 -16.62
CA ARG A 58 -64.16 -23.66 -15.37
C ARG A 58 -62.70 -24.07 -15.55
N ASP A 59 -62.39 -24.83 -16.61
CA ASP A 59 -61.01 -25.28 -16.87
C ASP A 59 -60.05 -24.10 -17.10
N LYS A 60 -60.52 -23.07 -17.82
CA LYS A 60 -59.75 -21.82 -18.00
C LYS A 60 -59.52 -21.10 -16.68
N LEU A 61 -60.53 -21.04 -15.81
CA LEU A 61 -60.42 -20.41 -14.50
C LEU A 61 -59.40 -21.14 -13.63
N ASP A 62 -59.46 -22.48 -13.59
CA ASP A 62 -58.51 -23.31 -12.82
C ASP A 62 -57.08 -23.14 -13.34
N THR A 63 -56.90 -23.10 -14.66
CA THR A 63 -55.60 -22.84 -15.29
C THR A 63 -55.05 -21.46 -14.91
N GLN A 64 -55.89 -20.43 -14.97
CA GLN A 64 -55.50 -19.07 -14.57
C GLN A 64 -55.17 -19.00 -13.09
N GLN A 65 -55.94 -19.67 -12.23
CA GLN A 65 -55.72 -19.68 -10.79
C GLN A 65 -54.40 -20.37 -10.42
N SER A 66 -54.06 -21.48 -11.08
CA SER A 66 -52.74 -22.12 -10.96
C SER A 66 -51.60 -21.21 -11.45
N GLY A 67 -51.80 -20.50 -12.57
CA GLY A 67 -50.86 -19.53 -13.10
C GLY A 67 -50.58 -18.38 -12.14
N ILE A 68 -51.63 -17.81 -11.53
CA ILE A 68 -51.52 -16.76 -10.51
C ILE A 68 -50.74 -17.27 -9.29
N GLY A 69 -51.02 -18.50 -8.83
CA GLY A 69 -50.28 -19.10 -7.72
C GLY A 69 -48.78 -19.22 -8.01
N THR A 70 -48.43 -19.63 -9.23
CA THR A 70 -47.03 -19.73 -9.67
C THR A 70 -46.35 -18.36 -9.67
N ILE A 71 -47.02 -17.33 -10.21
CA ILE A 71 -46.49 -15.95 -10.27
C ILE A 71 -46.31 -15.37 -8.87
N LEU A 72 -47.25 -15.60 -7.94
CA LEU A 72 -47.12 -15.12 -6.57
C LEU A 72 -45.93 -15.75 -5.85
N ASN A 73 -45.70 -17.06 -6.06
CA ASN A 73 -44.55 -17.74 -5.49
C ASN A 73 -43.23 -17.20 -6.05
N THR A 74 -43.11 -17.02 -7.36
CA THR A 74 -41.90 -16.45 -7.95
C THR A 74 -41.68 -15.01 -7.51
N GLN A 75 -42.73 -14.21 -7.39
CA GLN A 75 -42.67 -12.85 -6.86
C GLN A 75 -42.17 -12.83 -5.41
N SER A 76 -42.63 -13.75 -4.56
CA SER A 76 -42.16 -13.87 -3.18
C SER A 76 -40.67 -14.20 -3.12
N THR A 77 -40.20 -15.14 -3.94
CA THR A 77 -38.77 -15.51 -3.99
C THR A 77 -37.90 -14.36 -4.49
N ILE A 78 -38.33 -13.66 -5.54
CA ILE A 78 -37.60 -12.50 -6.06
C ILE A 78 -37.52 -11.40 -5.00
N LYS A 79 -38.64 -11.14 -4.29
CA LYS A 79 -38.68 -10.15 -3.22
C LYS A 79 -37.68 -10.48 -2.12
N SER A 80 -37.63 -11.72 -1.63
CA SER A 80 -36.69 -12.07 -0.56
C SER A 80 -35.24 -11.93 -1.00
N HIS A 81 -34.92 -12.30 -2.25
CA HIS A 81 -33.57 -12.17 -2.77
C HIS A 81 -33.15 -10.69 -2.93
N LEU A 82 -34.08 -9.82 -3.33
CA LEU A 82 -33.83 -8.38 -3.39
C LEU A 82 -33.62 -7.78 -2.00
N GLU A 83 -34.41 -8.20 -1.00
CA GLU A 83 -34.26 -7.75 0.39
C GLU A 83 -32.91 -8.20 0.98
N GLU A 84 -32.48 -9.43 0.70
CA GLU A 84 -31.17 -9.95 1.10
C GLU A 84 -30.02 -9.18 0.44
N GLY A 85 -30.07 -9.01 -0.89
CA GLY A 85 -29.05 -8.25 -1.62
C GLY A 85 -28.96 -6.79 -1.17
N LEU A 86 -30.10 -6.15 -0.87
CA LEU A 86 -30.12 -4.80 -0.34
C LEU A 86 -29.40 -4.73 1.02
N ALA A 87 -29.74 -5.62 1.96
CA ALA A 87 -29.10 -5.68 3.27
C ALA A 87 -27.59 -5.94 3.18
N GLU A 88 -27.15 -6.79 2.25
CA GLU A 88 -25.74 -7.06 2.02
C GLU A 88 -25.00 -5.81 1.49
N THR A 89 -25.60 -5.10 0.51
CA THR A 89 -25.02 -3.87 -0.02
C THR A 89 -24.97 -2.74 1.01
N GLU A 90 -25.99 -2.61 1.87
CA GLU A 90 -25.99 -1.65 2.99
C GLU A 90 -24.84 -1.94 3.96
N LYS A 91 -24.64 -3.22 4.32
CA LYS A 91 -23.53 -3.65 5.17
C LYS A 91 -22.16 -3.32 4.54
N MET A 92 -21.98 -3.60 3.24
CA MET A 92 -20.73 -3.27 2.54
C MET A 92 -20.49 -1.76 2.51
N ILE A 93 -21.53 -0.96 2.29
CA ILE A 93 -21.43 0.51 2.31
C ILE A 93 -20.96 1.01 3.67
N ASP A 94 -21.48 0.46 4.76
CA ASP A 94 -21.08 0.88 6.12
C ASP A 94 -19.63 0.46 6.45
N GLU A 95 -19.19 -0.70 5.96
CA GLU A 95 -17.79 -1.12 6.06
C GLU A 95 -16.85 -0.19 5.27
N ILE A 96 -17.23 0.17 4.04
CA ILE A 96 -16.47 1.11 3.20
C ILE A 96 -16.39 2.49 3.87
N LYS A 97 -17.49 2.99 4.43
CA LYS A 97 -17.49 4.27 5.17
C LYS A 97 -16.53 4.23 6.36
N LYS A 98 -16.53 3.13 7.13
CA LYS A 98 -15.61 2.96 8.27
C LYS A 98 -14.15 2.98 7.80
N ASN A 99 -13.83 2.26 6.73
CA ASN A 99 -12.48 2.23 6.18
C ASN A 99 -12.05 3.60 5.64
N LEU A 100 -12.97 4.36 5.07
CA LEU A 100 -12.69 5.72 4.58
C LEU A 100 -12.29 6.66 5.73
N VAL A 101 -12.98 6.59 6.88
CA VAL A 101 -12.61 7.36 8.08
C VAL A 101 -11.21 7.00 8.56
N LEU A 102 -10.86 5.71 8.62
CA LEU A 102 -9.52 5.27 9.03
C LEU A 102 -8.43 5.77 8.07
N ILE A 103 -8.70 5.74 6.77
CA ILE A 103 -7.75 6.26 5.75
C ILE A 103 -7.56 7.77 5.90
N ASP A 104 -8.63 8.52 6.18
CA ASP A 104 -8.53 9.96 6.43
C ASP A 104 -7.73 10.26 7.70
N GLU A 105 -7.90 9.48 8.77
CA GLU A 105 -7.10 9.58 10.00
C GLU A 105 -5.61 9.28 9.73
N ASP A 106 -5.30 8.18 9.05
CA ASP A 106 -3.94 7.80 8.68
C ASP A 106 -3.27 8.85 7.78
N LYS A 107 -4.02 9.45 6.87
CA LYS A 107 -3.55 10.54 6.02
C LYS A 107 -3.13 11.76 6.84
N GLU A 108 -3.94 12.17 7.82
CA GLU A 108 -3.58 13.29 8.68
C GLU A 108 -2.37 12.97 9.58
N ILE A 109 -2.26 11.73 10.08
CA ILE A 109 -1.08 11.27 10.83
C ILE A 109 0.18 11.33 9.95
N MET A 110 0.13 10.77 8.73
CA MET A 110 1.27 10.78 7.81
C MET A 110 1.67 12.21 7.42
N LYS A 111 0.70 13.11 7.23
CA LYS A 111 0.95 14.52 6.96
C LYS A 111 1.66 15.20 8.13
N ALA A 112 1.20 14.98 9.36
CA ALA A 112 1.85 15.50 10.56
C ALA A 112 3.29 14.97 10.71
N GLN A 113 3.53 13.69 10.40
CA GLN A 113 4.88 13.11 10.39
C GLN A 113 5.77 13.76 9.33
N LEU A 114 5.25 14.00 8.12
CA LEU A 114 5.97 14.68 7.06
C LEU A 114 6.36 16.11 7.46
N ASP A 115 5.41 16.85 8.05
CA ASP A 115 5.63 18.20 8.55
C ASP A 115 6.68 18.23 9.69
N ALA A 116 6.75 17.18 10.51
CA ALA A 116 7.74 17.05 11.58
C ALA A 116 9.16 16.69 11.09
N VAL A 117 9.29 16.02 9.95
CA VAL A 117 10.60 15.64 9.38
C VAL A 117 11.29 16.84 8.72
N GLY A 118 10.53 17.78 8.15
CA GLY A 118 11.08 18.99 7.51
C GLY A 118 12.07 19.75 8.41
N PRO A 119 11.69 20.13 9.64
CA PRO A 119 12.58 20.80 10.59
C PRO A 119 13.80 19.97 10.98
N GLN A 120 13.66 18.65 11.11
CA GLN A 120 14.79 17.76 11.43
C GLN A 120 15.85 17.76 10.34
N ILE A 121 15.42 17.81 9.07
CA ILE A 121 16.34 17.94 7.93
C ILE A 121 17.04 19.30 7.96
N GLN A 122 16.33 20.39 8.26
CA GLN A 122 16.93 21.73 8.34
C GLN A 122 17.96 21.84 9.47
N GLU A 123 17.67 21.24 10.62
CA GLU A 123 18.60 21.15 11.75
C GLU A 123 19.86 20.37 11.36
N LEU A 124 19.71 19.23 10.69
CA LEU A 124 20.85 18.43 10.25
C LEU A 124 21.71 19.18 9.20
N ILE A 125 21.09 19.94 8.30
CA ILE A 125 21.79 20.81 7.34
C ILE A 125 22.61 21.87 8.09
N ALA A 126 22.04 22.50 9.10
CA ALA A 126 22.74 23.50 9.90
C ALA A 126 23.96 22.90 10.63
N GLN A 127 23.82 21.69 11.18
CA GLN A 127 24.92 20.98 11.84
C GLN A 127 26.06 20.61 10.87
N ILE A 128 25.72 20.19 9.64
CA ILE A 128 26.73 19.89 8.61
C ILE A 128 27.52 21.14 8.22
N GLU A 129 26.84 22.28 8.08
CA GLU A 129 27.50 23.55 7.73
C GLU A 129 28.42 24.03 8.87
N ASP A 130 27.98 23.92 10.12
CA ASP A 130 28.83 24.23 11.28
C ASP A 130 30.08 23.35 11.30
N LEU A 131 29.95 22.03 11.18
CA LEU A 131 31.09 21.11 11.13
C LEU A 131 32.05 21.42 9.98
N ARG A 132 31.52 21.81 8.82
CA ARG A 132 32.34 22.22 7.67
C ARG A 132 33.19 23.44 8.01
N THR A 133 32.60 24.48 8.61
CA THR A 133 33.34 25.69 8.98
C THR A 133 34.42 25.40 10.03
N GLN A 134 34.15 24.49 10.97
CA GLN A 134 35.14 24.05 11.94
C GLN A 134 36.33 23.33 11.27
N LEU A 135 36.06 22.45 10.30
CA LEU A 135 37.10 21.76 9.53
C LEU A 135 37.97 22.73 8.73
N GLU A 136 37.37 23.74 8.09
CA GLU A 136 38.11 24.78 7.37
C GLU A 136 39.02 25.58 8.32
N GLY A 137 38.52 25.92 9.52
CA GLY A 137 39.30 26.60 10.56
C GLY A 137 40.48 25.78 11.07
N LEU A 138 40.28 24.48 11.35
CA LEU A 138 41.34 23.56 11.75
C LEU A 138 42.38 23.37 10.64
N GLY A 139 41.95 23.29 9.38
CA GLY A 139 42.83 23.21 8.21
C GLY A 139 43.78 24.40 8.13
N GLY A 140 43.27 25.63 8.34
CA GLY A 140 44.10 26.84 8.40
C GLY A 140 45.11 26.84 9.55
N GLN A 141 44.73 26.32 10.72
CA GLN A 141 45.65 26.17 11.86
C GLN A 141 46.76 25.16 11.57
N LEU A 142 46.43 24.03 10.94
CA LEU A 142 47.40 23.02 10.53
C LEU A 142 48.43 23.59 9.54
N GLN A 143 47.97 24.33 8.53
CA GLN A 143 48.85 24.99 7.56
C GLN A 143 49.81 25.97 8.24
N LYS A 144 49.31 26.74 9.22
CA LYS A 144 50.13 27.65 10.01
C LYS A 144 51.17 26.90 10.85
N LEU A 145 50.79 25.80 11.50
CA LEU A 145 51.71 25.00 12.30
C LEU A 145 52.80 24.34 11.45
N GLU A 146 52.44 23.82 10.26
CA GLU A 146 53.40 23.24 9.31
C GLU A 146 54.43 24.28 8.83
N SER A 147 54.00 25.53 8.60
CA SER A 147 54.92 26.62 8.23
C SER A 147 55.92 26.99 9.33
N VAL A 148 55.58 26.75 10.60
CA VAL A 148 56.45 27.04 11.76
C VAL A 148 57.36 25.86 12.09
N SER A 149 56.98 24.62 11.76
CA SER A 149 57.75 23.42 12.13
C SER A 149 58.85 23.05 11.14
N LYS A 150 58.85 23.56 9.90
CA LYS A 150 59.98 23.35 8.98
C LYS A 150 61.12 24.29 9.37
N PRO A 151 62.32 23.80 9.76
CA PRO A 151 63.49 24.66 9.86
C PRO A 151 63.67 25.32 8.51
N SER A 152 63.79 26.65 8.52
CA SER A 152 63.94 27.41 7.28
C SER A 152 65.20 26.93 6.55
N ASP A 153 65.17 26.91 5.22
CA ASP A 153 66.35 26.54 4.41
C ASP A 153 67.59 27.37 4.79
N THR A 154 67.37 28.59 5.31
CA THR A 154 68.39 29.48 5.84
C THR A 154 69.05 28.94 7.12
N GLU A 155 68.27 28.38 8.06
CA GLU A 155 68.79 27.78 9.30
C GLU A 155 69.60 26.50 9.01
N ILE A 156 69.14 25.70 8.05
CA ILE A 156 69.87 24.50 7.59
C ILE A 156 71.20 24.90 6.92
N SER A 157 71.16 25.86 5.99
CA SER A 157 72.36 26.36 5.31
C SER A 157 73.37 26.92 6.31
N ARG A 158 72.91 27.74 7.26
CA ARG A 158 73.78 28.36 8.25
C ARG A 158 74.44 27.35 9.18
N THR A 159 73.70 26.33 9.60
CA THR A 159 74.22 25.24 10.44
C THR A 159 75.29 24.44 9.69
N ASN A 160 75.08 24.15 8.41
CA ASN A 160 76.04 23.42 7.58
C ASN A 160 77.33 24.23 7.33
N GLU A 161 77.22 25.53 7.05
CA GLU A 161 78.39 26.41 6.90
C GLU A 161 79.28 26.44 8.15
N LEU A 162 78.67 26.50 9.33
CA LEU A 162 79.39 26.51 10.60
C LEU A 162 80.09 25.17 10.85
N LEU A 163 79.44 24.04 10.53
CA LEU A 163 80.03 22.70 10.62
C LEU A 163 81.24 22.55 9.69
N ASP A 164 81.12 22.95 8.42
CA ASP A 164 82.21 22.89 7.45
C ASP A 164 83.41 23.75 7.89
N SER A 165 83.14 24.94 8.42
CA SER A 165 84.17 25.83 8.98
C SER A 165 84.87 25.19 10.19
N ALA A 166 84.13 24.58 11.11
CA ALA A 166 84.69 23.92 12.30
C ALA A 166 85.60 22.74 11.92
N ILE A 167 85.15 21.89 10.98
CA ILE A 167 85.92 20.75 10.47
C ILE A 167 87.22 21.23 9.81
N LYS A 168 87.17 22.32 9.05
CA LYS A 168 88.36 22.92 8.41
C LYS A 168 89.38 23.40 9.45
N LEU A 169 88.93 24.08 10.50
CA LEU A 169 89.80 24.56 11.58
C LEU A 169 90.44 23.40 12.35
N TYR A 170 89.67 22.34 12.63
CA TYR A 170 90.18 21.14 13.28
C TYR A 170 91.29 20.46 12.47
N ARG A 171 91.11 20.35 11.14
CA ARG A 171 92.14 19.79 10.23
C ARG A 171 93.40 20.66 10.13
N GLN A 172 93.27 21.95 10.41
CA GLN A 172 94.39 22.89 10.49
C GLN A 172 95.06 22.89 11.87
N ASP A 173 94.73 21.93 12.74
CA ASP A 173 95.29 21.80 14.08
C ASP A 173 94.95 22.98 15.02
N LYS A 174 93.98 23.82 14.63
CA LYS A 174 93.43 24.95 15.39
C LYS A 174 92.22 24.49 16.18
N PHE A 175 92.48 23.70 17.22
CA PHE A 175 91.42 23.00 17.96
C PHE A 175 90.51 23.94 18.75
N GLU A 176 91.07 25.01 19.31
CA GLU A 176 90.33 26.04 20.05
C GLU A 176 89.34 26.78 19.15
N ASP A 177 89.78 27.20 17.96
CA ASP A 177 88.92 27.86 16.98
C ASP A 177 87.83 26.91 16.43
N ALA A 178 88.15 25.62 16.29
CA ALA A 178 87.19 24.60 15.87
C ALA A 178 86.09 24.38 16.92
N ILE A 179 86.47 24.33 18.20
CA ILE A 179 85.53 24.22 19.33
C ILE A 179 84.55 25.39 19.32
N LEU A 180 85.03 26.63 19.18
CA LEU A 180 84.15 27.82 19.12
C LEU A 180 83.12 27.71 17.99
N LYS A 181 83.50 27.16 16.84
CA LYS A 181 82.57 26.96 15.72
C LYS A 181 81.56 25.83 15.93
N TRP A 182 81.92 24.76 16.62
CA TRP A 182 80.95 23.74 17.02
C TRP A 182 80.04 24.21 18.15
N GLU A 183 80.52 25.05 19.06
CA GLU A 183 79.68 25.71 20.08
C GLU A 183 78.66 26.66 19.43
N GLU A 184 79.07 27.41 18.39
CA GLU A 184 78.14 28.19 17.57
C GLU A 184 77.07 27.28 16.94
N VAL A 185 77.43 26.12 16.38
CA VAL A 185 76.46 25.15 15.84
C VAL A 185 75.43 24.71 16.89
N LEU A 186 75.88 24.37 18.10
CA LEU A 186 75.00 23.93 19.19
C LEU A 186 74.10 25.06 19.71
N ALA A 187 74.56 26.31 19.64
CA ALA A 187 73.75 27.47 19.99
C ALA A 187 72.58 27.69 19.00
N TYR A 188 72.75 27.33 17.72
CA TYR A 188 71.69 27.39 16.71
C TYR A 188 70.84 26.11 16.65
N ASN A 189 71.45 24.95 16.83
CA ASN A 189 70.79 23.66 16.81
C ASN A 189 71.32 22.77 17.96
N PRO A 190 70.66 22.82 19.13
CA PRO A 190 71.07 22.05 20.31
C PRO A 190 71.08 20.53 20.10
N ASP A 191 70.26 20.02 19.17
CA ASP A 191 70.13 18.59 18.89
C ASP A 191 71.23 18.05 17.95
N LYS A 192 72.18 18.91 17.54
CA LYS A 192 73.28 18.52 16.64
C LYS A 192 74.40 17.80 17.40
N LEU A 193 74.12 16.57 17.82
CA LEU A 193 75.03 15.69 18.58
C LEU A 193 76.44 15.53 17.97
N ASP A 194 76.55 15.62 16.63
CA ASP A 194 77.84 15.59 15.94
C ASP A 194 78.79 16.71 16.41
N ALA A 195 78.26 17.91 16.69
CA ALA A 195 79.06 19.04 17.13
C ALA A 195 79.56 18.84 18.57
N GLU A 196 78.73 18.30 19.46
CA GLU A 196 79.10 17.97 20.85
C GLU A 196 80.22 16.92 20.89
N PHE A 197 80.06 15.84 20.13
CA PHE A 197 81.07 14.78 20.05
C PHE A 197 82.41 15.31 19.52
N ASN A 198 82.39 16.17 18.51
CA ASN A 198 83.60 16.75 17.94
C ASN A 198 84.31 17.73 18.88
N ILE A 199 83.58 18.48 19.71
CA ILE A 199 84.16 19.33 20.75
C ILE A 199 84.97 18.49 21.74
N GLU A 200 84.42 17.37 22.21
CA GLU A 200 85.12 16.50 23.15
C GLU A 200 86.40 15.90 22.56
N ILE A 201 86.36 15.48 21.29
CA ILE A 201 87.57 15.04 20.58
C ILE A 201 88.63 16.15 20.52
N ALA A 202 88.22 17.38 20.17
CA ALA A 202 89.15 18.50 20.08
C ALA A 202 89.76 18.89 21.44
N LYS A 203 88.98 18.85 22.53
CA LYS A 203 89.49 19.04 23.88
C LYS A 203 90.54 17.99 24.24
N ASP A 204 90.32 16.73 23.86
CA ASP A 204 91.32 15.67 24.08
C ASP A 204 92.61 15.93 23.30
N ARG A 205 92.51 16.37 22.04
CA ARG A 205 93.68 16.75 21.22
C ARG A 205 94.51 17.88 21.81
N ILE A 206 93.85 18.90 22.37
CA ILE A 206 94.54 20.01 23.06
C ILE A 206 95.33 19.48 24.25
N LYS A 207 94.70 18.65 25.10
CA LYS A 207 95.37 18.02 26.25
C LYS A 207 96.57 17.18 25.82
N GLN A 208 96.42 16.37 24.78
CA GLN A 208 97.51 15.56 24.22
C GLN A 208 98.69 16.44 23.75
N LYS A 209 98.41 17.53 23.03
CA LYS A 209 99.45 18.49 22.58
C LYS A 209 100.16 19.16 23.74
N GLN A 210 99.43 19.56 24.77
CA GLN A 210 100.01 20.18 25.97
C GLN A 210 100.96 19.22 26.69
N ILE A 211 100.53 17.97 26.93
CA ILE A 211 101.37 16.93 27.54
C ILE A 211 102.62 16.67 26.69
N HIS A 212 102.47 16.57 25.37
CA HIS A 212 103.61 16.36 24.48
C HIS A 212 104.61 17.53 24.52
N ALA A 213 104.12 18.77 24.54
CA ALA A 213 104.97 19.96 24.66
C ALA A 213 105.72 20.01 26.00
N GLU A 214 105.03 19.69 27.10
CA GLU A 214 105.63 19.61 28.44
C GLU A 214 106.70 18.52 28.51
N LEU A 215 106.43 17.31 28.03
CA LEU A 215 107.42 16.22 27.95
C LEU A 215 108.64 16.61 27.11
N LYS A 216 108.43 17.26 25.96
CA LYS A 216 109.51 17.74 25.10
C LYS A 216 110.36 18.80 25.82
N SER A 217 109.73 19.71 26.56
CA SER A 217 110.44 20.74 27.34
C SER A 217 111.31 20.14 28.45
N LEU A 218 110.81 19.12 29.14
CA LEU A 218 111.55 18.39 30.19
C LEU A 218 112.73 17.60 29.64
N LEU A 219 112.60 17.02 28.45
CA LEU A 219 113.69 16.30 27.77
C LEU A 219 114.81 17.23 27.29
N ILE A 220 114.49 18.49 26.97
CA ILE A 220 115.48 19.50 26.57
C ILE A 220 116.25 20.03 27.79
N GLN A 221 115.63 20.11 28.98
CA GLN A 221 116.28 20.56 30.22
C GLN A 221 117.22 19.51 30.87
N ARG A 222 117.14 18.24 30.46
CA ARG A 222 117.99 17.13 30.98
C ARG A 222 119.26 16.86 30.17
N LYS A 223 119.51 17.61 29.09
CA LYS A 223 120.75 17.58 28.30
C LYS A 223 121.59 18.81 28.61
#